data_AF-A0A2V4XE90-F1
#
_entry.id   AF-A0A2V4XE90-F1
#
_cell.length_a   1.000
_cell.length_b   1.000
_cell.length_c   1.000
_cell.angle_alpha   90.00
_cell.angle_beta   90.00
_cell.angle_gamma   90.00
#
_symmetry.space_group_name_H-M   'P 1'
#
loop_
_entity.id
_entity.type
_entity.pdbx_description
1 polymer ?
#
loop_
_entity_poly.entity_id
_entity_poly.type
_entity_poly.pdbx_seq_one_letter_code
_entity_poly.pdbx_strand_id
1 'polypeptide(L)'
;MKNLFKLLILTLLFSSCEKDPSIFPVETPEVVAEFKTNLSELNLFTGELSELNHSSRAFEYNLSSTLFSDYSHKQRLIALPEGTSMTFNGDGLPIFPDGTLIAKTFYYNNDERDLSLGRTIIETRILIKTNGEWESGDYKWNDEQSEAVLDLSGSSLPVSWIDSEGNSQTTTYKIPSNTDCFTCHNNYGSTQPIGPKLRSMNFNINGVNQLEQFITNQQLTGLSNSSSVRSLPNWEDTSIPLEYRARAYMDINCAHCHVPGGTCDDLSTLNLAFETPLEESQIIERSFSIDYRISFYLEGLSMPYIGTSMLHNEGVSLIQEYLNSLN
;
A
#
# COMPACT_ATOMS: atom_id res chain seq x y z
N MET A 1 -21.51 -39.72 79.52
CA MET A 1 -22.01 -38.53 78.80
C MET A 1 -21.06 -37.36 79.06
N LYS A 2 -20.51 -36.79 77.99
CA LYS A 2 -19.97 -35.42 77.85
C LYS A 2 -18.71 -35.06 78.66
N ASN A 3 -17.73 -34.31 78.18
CA ASN A 3 -17.31 -33.86 76.85
C ASN A 3 -15.91 -33.26 77.07
N LEU A 4 -14.89 -33.73 76.35
CA LEU A 4 -13.54 -33.19 76.37
C LEU A 4 -13.41 -32.20 75.20
N PHE A 5 -13.37 -30.90 75.48
CA PHE A 5 -13.23 -29.87 74.44
C PHE A 5 -11.74 -29.65 74.14
N LYS A 6 -11.27 -30.10 72.98
CA LYS A 6 -9.96 -29.72 72.41
C LYS A 6 -10.18 -28.52 71.49
N LEU A 7 -9.55 -27.40 71.79
CA LEU A 7 -9.53 -26.20 70.94
C LEU A 7 -8.39 -26.35 69.93
N LEU A 8 -8.73 -26.51 68.65
CA LEU A 8 -7.81 -26.57 67.53
C LEU A 8 -7.60 -25.13 67.02
N ILE A 9 -6.39 -24.59 67.16
CA ILE A 9 -6.01 -23.28 66.59
C ILE A 9 -5.61 -23.51 65.13
N LEU A 10 -6.45 -23.04 64.21
CA LEU A 10 -6.20 -23.02 62.77
C LEU A 10 -5.49 -21.71 62.41
N THR A 11 -4.18 -21.76 62.22
CA THR A 11 -3.40 -20.64 61.67
C THR A 11 -3.70 -20.50 60.17
N LEU A 12 -4.48 -19.49 59.80
CA LEU A 12 -4.63 -19.04 58.41
C LEU A 12 -3.33 -18.33 57.98
N LEU A 13 -2.62 -18.94 57.02
CA LEU A 13 -1.57 -18.29 56.24
C LEU A 13 -2.22 -17.34 55.23
N PHE A 14 -2.22 -16.04 55.53
CA PHE A 14 -2.48 -15.01 54.54
C PHE A 14 -1.27 -14.92 53.60
N SER A 15 -1.37 -15.52 52.40
CA SER A 15 -0.47 -15.16 51.29
C SER A 15 -0.85 -13.75 50.83
N SER A 16 -0.06 -12.77 51.26
CA SER A 16 -0.07 -11.43 50.70
C SER A 16 0.52 -11.53 49.29
N CYS A 17 -0.30 -11.27 48.29
CA CYS A 17 0.16 -11.06 46.92
C CYS A 17 0.81 -9.68 46.88
N GLU A 18 2.14 -9.59 47.05
CA GLU A 18 2.87 -8.37 46.73
C GLU A 18 2.72 -8.12 45.23
N LYS A 19 2.00 -7.06 44.86
CA LYS A 19 2.04 -6.53 43.50
C LYS A 19 3.46 -6.04 43.26
N ASP A 20 4.14 -6.71 42.34
CA ASP A 20 5.47 -6.33 41.87
C ASP A 20 5.44 -4.86 41.39
N PRO A 21 6.15 -3.91 42.04
CA PRO A 21 5.94 -2.47 41.81
C PRO A 21 6.55 -1.91 40.51
N SER A 22 7.02 -2.74 39.57
CA SER A 22 7.86 -2.24 38.47
C SER A 22 7.65 -2.96 37.14
N ILE A 23 6.42 -2.99 36.65
CA ILE A 23 6.16 -3.08 35.20
C ILE A 23 5.50 -1.77 34.79
N PHE A 24 6.31 -0.74 34.56
CA PHE A 24 5.84 0.37 33.74
C PHE A 24 5.69 -0.18 32.32
N PRO A 25 4.54 -0.02 31.66
CA PRO A 25 4.46 -0.34 30.24
C PRO A 25 5.52 0.50 29.53
N VAL A 26 6.45 -0.17 28.82
CA VAL A 26 7.38 0.53 27.93
C VAL A 26 6.50 1.18 26.86
N GLU A 27 6.46 2.51 26.89
CA GLU A 27 5.67 3.28 25.94
C GLU A 27 6.19 3.00 24.53
N THR A 28 5.29 2.63 23.61
CA THR A 28 5.68 2.38 22.23
C THR A 28 6.15 3.69 21.61
N PRO A 29 7.40 3.76 21.09
CA PRO A 29 7.91 4.97 20.46
C PRO A 29 6.99 5.45 19.34
N GLU A 30 6.86 6.77 19.20
CA GLU A 30 6.19 7.38 18.05
C GLU A 30 6.92 7.07 16.74
N VAL A 31 6.17 6.98 15.66
CA VAL A 31 6.73 6.90 14.30
C VAL A 31 7.42 8.23 13.99
N VAL A 32 8.67 8.16 13.54
CA VAL A 32 9.46 9.35 13.20
C VAL A 32 9.13 9.73 11.75
N ALA A 33 8.31 10.76 11.59
CA ALA A 33 7.97 11.36 10.29
C ALA A 33 9.08 12.29 9.78
N GLU A 34 10.31 11.78 9.70
CA GLU A 34 11.49 12.46 9.17
C GLU A 34 12.40 11.41 8.54
N PHE A 35 12.96 11.67 7.35
CA PHE A 35 13.90 10.74 6.74
C PHE A 35 15.15 10.55 7.59
N LYS A 36 15.43 9.29 7.95
CA LYS A 36 16.65 8.84 8.63
C LYS A 36 17.49 7.96 7.72
N THR A 37 18.73 7.70 8.12
CA THR A 37 19.63 6.86 7.33
C THR A 37 19.10 5.43 7.24
N ASN A 38 18.68 4.85 8.37
CA ASN A 38 18.17 3.48 8.45
C ASN A 38 16.65 3.46 8.64
N LEU A 39 16.00 2.42 8.11
CA LEU A 39 14.55 2.24 8.21
C LEU A 39 14.12 1.98 9.66
N SER A 40 14.94 1.24 10.43
CA SER A 40 14.70 0.97 11.85
C SER A 40 14.59 2.24 12.71
N GLU A 41 15.23 3.35 12.31
CA GLU A 41 15.16 4.63 13.02
C GLU A 41 13.79 5.31 12.92
N LEU A 42 12.92 4.86 12.00
CA LEU A 42 11.58 5.42 11.81
C LEU A 42 10.56 4.93 12.85
N ASN A 43 10.89 3.90 13.65
CA ASN A 43 9.94 3.22 14.56
C ASN A 43 8.65 2.72 13.88
N LEU A 44 8.70 2.49 12.57
CA LEU A 44 7.55 2.02 11.78
C LEU A 44 7.28 0.52 12.00
N PHE A 45 8.34 -0.24 12.26
CA PHE A 45 8.30 -1.68 12.48
C PHE A 45 8.72 -2.04 13.91
N THR A 46 8.35 -3.23 14.36
CA THR A 46 8.69 -3.76 15.69
C THR A 46 9.21 -5.18 15.59
N GLY A 47 10.14 -5.54 16.49
CA GLY A 47 10.83 -6.83 16.44
C GLY A 47 11.81 -6.92 15.28
N GLU A 48 11.99 -8.13 14.75
CA GLU A 48 12.82 -8.37 13.57
C GLU A 48 12.19 -7.71 12.33
N LEU A 49 12.95 -6.84 11.66
CA LEU A 49 12.45 -6.03 10.54
C LEU A 49 11.90 -6.90 9.40
N SER A 50 12.53 -8.04 9.08
CA SER A 50 12.11 -8.97 8.02
C SER A 50 10.72 -9.59 8.23
N GLU A 51 10.23 -9.61 9.47
CA GLU A 51 8.87 -10.07 9.78
C GLU A 51 7.81 -9.03 9.38
N LEU A 52 8.21 -7.78 9.11
CA LEU A 52 7.33 -6.67 8.70
C LEU A 52 6.16 -6.44 9.67
N ASN A 53 6.36 -6.73 10.96
CA ASN A 53 5.40 -6.42 12.00
C ASN A 53 5.40 -4.90 12.22
N HIS A 54 4.31 -4.23 11.83
CA HIS A 54 4.21 -2.78 12.01
C HIS A 54 4.04 -2.40 13.49
N SER A 55 4.48 -1.20 13.86
CA SER A 55 4.25 -0.66 15.20
C SER A 55 2.75 -0.42 15.45
N SER A 56 2.35 -0.38 16.73
CA SER A 56 0.97 -0.03 17.11
C SER A 56 0.60 1.43 16.79
N ARG A 57 1.58 2.25 16.40
CA ARG A 57 1.43 3.64 15.94
C ARG A 57 1.17 3.73 14.42
N ALA A 58 1.19 2.61 13.71
CA ALA A 58 0.84 2.49 12.31
C ALA A 58 -0.31 1.49 12.13
N PHE A 59 -0.98 1.56 10.99
CA PHE A 59 -2.01 0.60 10.60
C PHE A 59 -1.89 0.25 9.12
N GLU A 60 -2.27 -0.98 8.79
CA GLU A 60 -2.28 -1.46 7.42
C GLU A 60 -3.50 -0.95 6.65
N TYR A 61 -3.33 -0.70 5.35
CA TYR A 61 -4.43 -0.49 4.42
C TYR A 61 -4.23 -1.32 3.16
N ASN A 62 -5.32 -1.88 2.63
CA ASN A 62 -5.34 -2.62 1.39
C ASN A 62 -6.11 -1.86 0.31
N LEU A 63 -5.87 -2.22 -0.94
CA LEU A 63 -6.53 -1.63 -2.11
C LEU A 63 -7.30 -2.72 -2.85
N SER A 64 -8.52 -2.42 -3.30
CA SER A 64 -9.36 -3.37 -4.04
C SER A 64 -8.75 -3.78 -5.38
N SER A 65 -8.12 -2.83 -6.07
CA SER A 65 -7.27 -3.04 -7.25
C SER A 65 -5.89 -2.46 -6.94
N THR A 66 -4.82 -3.19 -7.27
CA THR A 66 -3.46 -2.80 -6.90
C THR A 66 -2.63 -2.37 -8.12
N LEU A 67 -1.71 -1.42 -7.89
CA LEU A 67 -0.68 -1.05 -8.86
C LEU A 67 0.25 -2.25 -9.07
N PHE A 68 0.41 -2.65 -10.33
CA PHE A 68 1.35 -3.67 -10.76
C PHE A 68 2.79 -3.17 -10.57
N SER A 69 3.66 -4.05 -10.06
CA SER A 69 5.09 -3.75 -9.88
C SER A 69 5.86 -5.07 -9.99
N ASP A 70 5.94 -5.59 -11.21
CA ASP A 70 6.70 -6.80 -11.55
C ASP A 70 6.34 -8.02 -10.71
N TYR A 71 5.04 -8.23 -10.48
CA TYR A 71 4.48 -9.29 -9.62
C TYR A 71 4.92 -9.25 -8.14
N SER A 72 5.55 -8.17 -7.68
CA SER A 72 5.89 -8.03 -6.27
C SER A 72 4.64 -7.85 -5.39
N HIS A 73 4.67 -8.47 -4.22
CA HIS A 73 3.75 -8.20 -3.13
C HIS A 73 4.08 -6.86 -2.47
N LYS A 74 3.10 -6.30 -1.75
CA LYS A 74 3.21 -4.98 -1.14
C LYS A 74 2.49 -4.94 0.20
N GLN A 75 3.23 -4.75 1.30
CA GLN A 75 2.63 -4.28 2.55
C GLN A 75 2.49 -2.76 2.46
N ARG A 76 1.38 -2.22 2.97
CA ARG A 76 1.06 -0.80 2.90
C ARG A 76 0.62 -0.29 4.25
N LEU A 77 1.35 0.69 4.78
CA LEU A 77 1.12 1.22 6.11
C LEU A 77 0.83 2.72 6.05
N ILE A 78 0.00 3.20 6.97
CA ILE A 78 -0.16 4.61 7.30
C ILE A 78 0.15 4.77 8.79
N ALA A 79 1.00 5.74 9.11
CA ALA A 79 1.18 6.25 10.47
C ALA A 79 0.69 7.71 10.50
N LEU A 80 -0.24 7.99 11.40
CA LEU A 80 -0.77 9.34 11.62
C LEU A 80 -0.11 9.92 12.88
N PRO A 81 0.16 11.24 12.93
CA PRO A 81 0.56 11.88 14.17
C PRO A 81 -0.43 11.60 15.30
N GLU A 82 0.06 11.49 16.53
CA GLU A 82 -0.76 11.21 17.69
C GLU A 82 -1.93 12.21 17.82
N GLY A 83 -3.13 11.68 18.06
CA GLY A 83 -4.35 12.49 18.23
C GLY A 83 -4.90 13.11 16.94
N THR A 84 -4.36 12.74 15.77
CA THR A 84 -4.84 13.23 14.47
C THR A 84 -5.54 12.13 13.66
N SER A 85 -6.26 12.56 12.61
CA SER A 85 -7.03 11.68 11.73
C SER A 85 -6.91 12.15 10.28
N MET A 86 -7.06 11.23 9.34
CA MET A 86 -7.43 11.61 7.97
C MET A 86 -8.81 12.25 7.98
N THR A 87 -9.06 13.21 7.07
CA THR A 87 -10.37 13.84 6.90
C THR A 87 -10.96 13.51 5.53
N PHE A 88 -12.25 13.16 5.51
CA PHE A 88 -13.02 12.89 4.30
C PHE A 88 -12.97 14.08 3.32
N ASN A 89 -12.73 13.79 2.05
CA ASN A 89 -12.63 14.77 0.97
C ASN A 89 -13.12 14.19 -0.36
N GLY A 90 -14.39 13.74 -0.38
CA GLY A 90 -14.92 12.97 -1.50
C GLY A 90 -14.30 11.57 -1.58
N ASP A 91 -14.33 10.95 -2.75
CA ASP A 91 -13.88 9.57 -2.92
C ASP A 91 -12.45 9.44 -3.49
N GLY A 92 -11.76 10.57 -3.65
CA GLY A 92 -10.33 10.65 -3.98
C GLY A 92 -9.44 10.48 -2.74
N LEU A 93 -8.29 11.16 -2.72
CA LEU A 93 -7.41 11.18 -1.55
C LEU A 93 -8.10 11.89 -0.37
N PRO A 94 -8.05 11.33 0.85
CA PRO A 94 -8.44 12.09 2.02
C PRO A 94 -7.43 13.22 2.29
N ILE A 95 -7.82 14.17 3.13
CA ILE A 95 -6.88 15.16 3.65
C ILE A 95 -6.07 14.48 4.76
N PHE A 96 -4.78 14.31 4.51
CA PHE A 96 -3.82 13.82 5.49
C PHE A 96 -3.27 14.98 6.34
N PRO A 97 -3.13 14.84 7.67
CA PRO A 97 -2.46 15.82 8.51
C PRO A 97 -0.94 15.82 8.28
N ASP A 98 -0.29 16.98 8.51
CA ASP A 98 1.18 17.05 8.53
C ASP A 98 1.76 16.11 9.60
N GLY A 99 2.89 15.48 9.28
CA GLY A 99 3.49 14.38 10.04
C GLY A 99 2.93 12.99 9.69
N THR A 100 2.03 12.88 8.71
CA THR A 100 1.63 11.57 8.17
C THR A 100 2.80 10.91 7.46
N LEU A 101 3.04 9.63 7.75
CA LEU A 101 3.95 8.77 7.01
C LEU A 101 3.16 7.65 6.31
N ILE A 102 3.37 7.47 5.01
CA ILE A 102 2.81 6.36 4.23
C ILE A 102 3.97 5.50 3.75
N ALA A 103 3.91 4.20 4.03
CA ALA A 103 4.94 3.25 3.63
C ALA A 103 4.39 2.19 2.68
N LYS A 104 5.25 1.74 1.76
CA LYS A 104 5.01 0.58 0.89
C LYS A 104 6.26 -0.29 0.88
N THR A 105 6.16 -1.51 1.40
CA THR A 105 7.27 -2.47 1.41
C THR A 105 7.05 -3.53 0.35
N PHE A 106 7.99 -3.66 -0.57
CA PHE A 106 7.90 -4.53 -1.74
C PHE A 106 8.72 -5.79 -1.51
N TYR A 107 8.11 -6.96 -1.75
CA TYR A 107 8.76 -8.24 -1.53
C TYR A 107 8.24 -9.32 -2.48
N TYR A 108 8.98 -10.42 -2.58
CA TYR A 108 8.60 -11.63 -3.30
C TYR A 108 8.60 -12.80 -2.33
N ASN A 109 7.57 -13.63 -2.36
CA ASN A 109 7.63 -14.91 -1.65
C ASN A 109 8.63 -15.81 -2.40
N ASN A 110 9.44 -16.58 -1.69
CA ASN A 110 10.42 -17.44 -2.34
C ASN A 110 9.72 -18.54 -3.18
N ASP A 111 8.57 -19.03 -2.72
CA ASP A 111 7.63 -19.87 -3.45
C ASP A 111 6.20 -19.50 -3.09
N GLU A 112 5.40 -19.07 -4.06
CA GLU A 112 4.00 -18.66 -3.85
C GLU A 112 3.10 -19.82 -3.37
N ARG A 113 3.56 -21.07 -3.48
CA ARG A 113 2.83 -22.27 -3.05
C ARG A 113 3.17 -22.66 -1.60
N ASP A 114 4.28 -22.17 -1.05
CA ASP A 114 4.72 -22.43 0.32
C ASP A 114 5.38 -21.20 0.96
N LEU A 115 4.55 -20.40 1.62
CA LEU A 115 4.98 -19.17 2.31
C LEU A 115 5.94 -19.43 3.48
N SER A 116 6.05 -20.67 3.97
CA SER A 116 6.98 -21.01 5.07
C SER A 116 8.44 -20.99 4.62
N LEU A 117 8.69 -21.00 3.31
CA LEU A 117 10.02 -20.81 2.72
C LEU A 117 10.51 -19.36 2.78
N GLY A 118 9.68 -18.46 3.31
CA GLY A 118 10.02 -17.06 3.53
C GLY A 118 9.88 -16.20 2.28
N ARG A 119 10.40 -14.99 2.37
CA ARG A 119 10.32 -13.95 1.34
C ARG A 119 11.63 -13.20 1.23
N THR A 120 11.82 -12.57 0.08
CA THR A 120 12.90 -11.60 -0.17
C THR A 120 12.28 -10.21 -0.27
N ILE A 121 12.61 -9.35 0.68
CA ILE A 121 12.21 -7.95 0.74
C ILE A 121 13.23 -7.12 -0.03
N ILE A 122 12.71 -6.23 -0.88
CA ILE A 122 13.51 -5.49 -1.85
C ILE A 122 13.72 -4.05 -1.40
N GLU A 123 12.62 -3.37 -1.09
CA GLU A 123 12.61 -1.93 -0.85
C GLU A 123 11.45 -1.52 0.06
N THR A 124 11.55 -0.34 0.66
CA THR A 124 10.46 0.31 1.38
C THR A 124 10.36 1.77 0.99
N ARG A 125 9.35 2.09 0.19
CA ARG A 125 9.06 3.45 -0.27
C ARG A 125 8.28 4.19 0.79
N ILE A 126 8.74 5.38 1.13
CA ILE A 126 8.18 6.24 2.17
C ILE A 126 7.73 7.56 1.55
N LEU A 127 6.53 7.99 1.91
CA LEU A 127 6.05 9.37 1.73
C LEU A 127 5.82 9.98 3.11
N ILE A 128 6.36 11.17 3.35
CA ILE A 128 6.15 11.95 4.58
C ILE A 128 5.50 13.28 4.23
N LYS A 129 4.43 13.64 4.93
CA LYS A 129 3.78 14.93 4.76
C LYS A 129 4.41 15.96 5.71
N THR A 130 5.06 16.97 5.17
CA THR A 130 5.76 18.01 5.94
C THR A 130 5.35 19.39 5.44
N ASN A 131 4.83 20.25 6.32
CA ASN A 131 4.41 21.62 5.99
C ASN A 131 3.47 21.70 4.78
N GLY A 132 2.50 20.78 4.68
CA GLY A 132 1.54 20.69 3.58
C GLY A 132 2.02 19.91 2.35
N GLU A 133 3.32 19.72 2.16
CA GLU A 133 3.90 19.04 1.00
C GLU A 133 4.27 17.58 1.30
N TRP A 134 4.37 16.76 0.26
CA TRP A 134 4.82 15.38 0.37
C TRP A 134 6.27 15.24 -0.08
N GLU A 135 7.08 14.62 0.77
CA GLU A 135 8.46 14.26 0.47
C GLU A 135 8.56 12.73 0.29
N SER A 136 9.36 12.29 -0.68
CA SER A 136 9.57 10.87 -1.00
C SER A 136 10.99 10.42 -0.68
N GLY A 137 11.11 9.16 -0.29
CA GLY A 137 12.39 8.46 -0.12
C GLY A 137 12.18 6.97 -0.22
N ASP A 138 13.24 6.25 -0.60
CA ASP A 138 13.23 4.81 -0.76
C ASP A 138 14.32 4.17 0.09
N TYR A 139 13.99 3.09 0.80
CA TYR A 139 14.92 2.35 1.63
C TYR A 139 15.22 1.01 0.95
N LYS A 140 16.46 0.82 0.52
CA LYS A 140 16.93 -0.43 -0.08
C LYS A 140 17.32 -1.43 1.01
N TRP A 141 16.73 -2.62 0.97
CA TRP A 141 17.03 -3.69 1.92
C TRP A 141 18.38 -4.34 1.64
N ASN A 142 19.07 -4.76 2.69
CA ASN A 142 20.31 -5.53 2.58
C ASN A 142 20.05 -7.02 2.30
N ASP A 143 21.08 -7.71 1.79
CA ASP A 143 21.00 -9.14 1.45
C ASP A 143 20.73 -10.00 2.69
N GLU A 144 21.17 -9.55 3.87
CA GLU A 144 20.92 -10.20 5.16
C GLU A 144 19.48 -10.04 5.67
N GLN A 145 18.64 -9.24 5.02
CA GLN A 145 17.24 -9.00 5.39
C GLN A 145 17.06 -8.49 6.83
N SER A 146 18.02 -7.70 7.31
CA SER A 146 18.05 -7.20 8.69
C SER A 146 17.85 -5.68 8.80
N GLU A 147 18.10 -4.94 7.72
CA GLU A 147 17.98 -3.49 7.69
C GLU A 147 17.75 -2.99 6.26
N ALA A 148 17.21 -1.77 6.15
CA ALA A 148 17.16 -1.04 4.90
C ALA A 148 17.71 0.38 5.07
N VAL A 149 18.43 0.86 4.06
CA VAL A 149 19.12 2.16 4.09
C VAL A 149 18.53 3.08 3.03
N LEU A 150 18.32 4.35 3.38
CA LEU A 150 17.81 5.36 2.46
C LEU A 150 18.72 5.50 1.24
N ASP A 151 18.16 5.25 0.05
CA ASP A 151 18.80 5.38 -1.24
C ASP A 151 17.94 6.24 -2.17
N LEU A 152 18.45 7.43 -2.51
CA LEU A 152 17.76 8.37 -3.38
C LEU A 152 18.15 8.23 -4.86
N SER A 153 19.17 7.42 -5.16
CA SER A 153 19.73 7.29 -6.51
C SER A 153 18.98 6.26 -7.36
N GLY A 154 18.23 5.37 -6.72
CA GLY A 154 17.65 4.20 -7.37
C GLY A 154 18.69 3.09 -7.58
N SER A 155 18.21 1.88 -7.83
CA SER A 155 19.05 0.69 -7.96
C SER A 155 18.38 -0.34 -8.86
N SER A 156 19.15 -1.32 -9.33
CA SER A 156 18.60 -2.51 -9.98
C SER A 156 19.23 -3.76 -9.40
N LEU A 157 18.42 -4.80 -9.23
CA LEU A 157 18.86 -6.06 -8.66
C LEU A 157 18.11 -7.24 -9.28
N PRO A 158 18.78 -8.39 -9.50
CA PRO A 158 18.11 -9.59 -9.95
C PRO A 158 17.23 -10.15 -8.84
N VAL A 159 16.02 -10.59 -9.19
CA VAL A 159 15.08 -11.26 -8.30
C VAL A 159 14.59 -12.53 -8.97
N SER A 160 14.40 -13.59 -8.18
CA SER A 160 13.82 -14.86 -8.63
C SER A 160 12.83 -15.40 -7.61
N TRP A 161 11.74 -15.98 -8.08
CA TRP A 161 10.73 -16.63 -7.24
C TRP A 161 10.10 -17.82 -7.97
N ILE A 162 9.36 -18.65 -7.24
CA ILE A 162 8.47 -19.66 -7.84
C ILE A 162 7.04 -19.14 -7.81
N ASP A 163 6.39 -19.07 -8.97
CA ASP A 163 5.00 -18.59 -9.08
C ASP A 163 3.97 -19.61 -8.56
N SER A 164 2.70 -19.22 -8.56
CA SER A 164 1.59 -20.05 -8.08
C SER A 164 1.36 -21.33 -8.92
N GLU A 165 1.86 -21.36 -10.16
CA GLU A 165 1.81 -22.54 -11.03
C GLU A 165 3.03 -23.46 -10.82
N GLY A 166 4.04 -23.00 -10.08
CA GLY A 166 5.26 -23.73 -9.80
C GLY A 166 6.40 -23.48 -10.79
N ASN A 167 6.28 -22.48 -11.65
CA ASN A 167 7.33 -22.11 -12.59
C ASN A 167 8.34 -21.17 -11.93
N SER A 168 9.61 -21.33 -12.29
CA SER A 168 10.66 -20.41 -11.89
C SER A 168 10.57 -19.13 -12.70
N GLN A 169 10.43 -18.00 -12.01
CA GLN A 169 10.36 -16.66 -12.59
C GLN A 169 11.60 -15.87 -12.19
N THR A 170 12.01 -14.95 -13.07
CA THR A 170 13.12 -14.03 -12.80
C THR A 170 12.85 -12.67 -13.42
N THR A 171 13.32 -11.61 -12.77
CA THR A 171 13.36 -10.27 -13.36
C THR A 171 14.56 -9.48 -12.83
N THR A 172 14.89 -8.36 -13.49
CA THR A 172 15.77 -7.33 -12.92
C THR A 172 14.89 -6.24 -12.34
N TYR A 173 14.62 -6.32 -11.04
CA TYR A 173 13.80 -5.35 -10.33
C TYR A 173 14.47 -3.98 -10.35
N LYS A 174 13.69 -2.92 -10.59
CA LYS A 174 14.17 -1.53 -10.59
C LYS A 174 13.58 -0.78 -9.40
N ILE A 175 14.45 -0.46 -8.45
CA ILE A 175 14.18 0.46 -7.36
C ILE A 175 14.22 1.88 -7.95
N PRO A 176 13.12 2.65 -7.90
CA PRO A 176 13.05 3.98 -8.50
C PRO A 176 14.02 4.95 -7.81
N SER A 177 14.57 5.88 -8.58
CA SER A 177 15.24 7.04 -7.99
C SER A 177 14.22 8.03 -7.40
N ASN A 178 14.67 8.98 -6.61
CA ASN A 178 13.76 10.03 -6.11
C ASN A 178 13.15 10.88 -7.25
N THR A 179 13.85 11.00 -8.38
CA THR A 179 13.33 11.68 -9.58
C THR A 179 12.20 10.87 -10.23
N ASP A 180 12.33 9.55 -10.27
CA ASP A 180 11.28 8.66 -10.77
C ASP A 180 10.05 8.69 -9.86
N CYS A 181 10.26 8.73 -8.53
CA CYS A 181 9.19 8.93 -7.56
C CYS A 181 8.41 10.21 -7.86
N PHE A 182 9.09 11.35 -8.05
CA PHE A 182 8.44 12.61 -8.42
C PHE A 182 7.68 12.49 -9.74
N THR A 183 8.25 11.82 -10.75
CA THR A 183 7.63 11.65 -12.08
C THR A 183 6.26 10.97 -11.99
N CYS A 184 6.11 9.93 -11.16
CA CYS A 184 4.81 9.27 -10.96
C CYS A 184 3.89 10.01 -9.99
N HIS A 185 4.45 10.62 -8.95
CA HIS A 185 3.70 11.25 -7.87
C HIS A 185 3.35 12.73 -8.14
N ASN A 186 3.71 13.29 -9.29
CA ASN A 186 3.42 14.68 -9.62
C ASN A 186 1.97 14.88 -10.09
N ASN A 187 1.30 15.88 -9.54
CA ASN A 187 0.08 16.45 -10.11
C ASN A 187 0.10 17.98 -9.93
N TYR A 188 0.00 18.73 -11.04
CA TYR A 188 0.13 20.20 -11.08
C TYR A 188 1.37 20.73 -10.36
N GLY A 189 2.50 20.02 -10.43
CA GLY A 189 3.73 20.44 -9.77
C GLY A 189 3.84 20.04 -8.29
N SER A 190 2.81 19.45 -7.68
CA SER A 190 2.81 18.99 -6.29
C SER A 190 2.89 17.46 -6.21
N THR A 191 3.64 16.95 -5.23
CA THR A 191 3.73 15.51 -4.95
C THR A 191 2.46 15.02 -4.24
N GLN A 192 1.86 13.93 -4.71
CA GLN A 192 0.64 13.35 -4.17
C GLN A 192 0.77 11.82 -3.99
N PRO A 193 0.20 11.22 -2.93
CA PRO A 193 0.15 9.77 -2.78
C PRO A 193 -0.61 9.08 -3.91
N ILE A 194 -0.11 7.92 -4.35
CA ILE A 194 -0.80 7.05 -5.32
C ILE A 194 -1.36 5.84 -4.57
N GLY A 195 -2.66 5.59 -4.72
CA GLY A 195 -3.32 4.40 -4.17
C GLY A 195 -4.31 4.65 -3.03
N PRO A 196 -4.01 5.40 -1.96
CA PRO A 196 -4.90 5.53 -0.79
C PRO A 196 -6.06 6.51 -1.04
N LYS A 197 -6.69 6.41 -2.21
CA LYS A 197 -7.97 7.06 -2.51
C LYS A 197 -9.05 6.31 -1.73
N LEU A 198 -9.99 7.03 -1.13
CA LEU A 198 -11.04 6.42 -0.30
C LEU A 198 -11.86 5.39 -1.10
N ARG A 199 -12.07 5.62 -2.40
CA ARG A 199 -12.72 4.63 -3.28
C ARG A 199 -11.99 3.30 -3.39
N SER A 200 -10.65 3.34 -3.41
CA SER A 200 -9.81 2.15 -3.52
C SER A 200 -9.71 1.38 -2.21
N MET A 201 -10.09 2.01 -1.09
CA MET A 201 -10.11 1.42 0.26
C MET A 201 -11.52 1.05 0.73
N ASN A 202 -12.57 1.33 -0.06
CA ASN A 202 -13.95 1.02 0.28
C ASN A 202 -14.38 -0.37 -0.20
N PHE A 203 -13.90 -1.41 0.49
CA PHE A 203 -14.26 -2.81 0.21
C PHE A 203 -14.15 -3.67 1.48
N ASN A 204 -14.69 -4.88 1.40
CA ASN A 204 -14.68 -5.81 2.53
C ASN A 204 -13.40 -6.65 2.57
N ILE A 205 -12.80 -6.75 3.74
CA ILE A 205 -11.70 -7.67 4.07
C ILE A 205 -12.23 -8.59 5.16
N ASN A 206 -12.26 -9.90 4.89
CA ASN A 206 -12.77 -10.91 5.83
C ASN A 206 -14.18 -10.59 6.39
N GLY A 207 -15.06 -10.05 5.55
CA GLY A 207 -16.44 -9.73 5.91
C GLY A 207 -16.64 -8.36 6.59
N VAL A 208 -15.59 -7.58 6.82
CA VAL A 208 -15.68 -6.24 7.41
C VAL A 208 -15.18 -5.20 6.40
N ASN A 209 -15.92 -4.12 6.22
CA ASN A 209 -15.51 -3.02 5.34
C ASN A 209 -14.33 -2.25 5.95
N GLN A 210 -13.22 -2.15 5.21
CA GLN A 210 -11.99 -1.50 5.69
C GLN A 210 -12.20 -0.01 5.99
N LEU A 211 -12.93 0.70 5.14
CA LEU A 211 -13.18 2.12 5.33
C LEU A 211 -14.05 2.37 6.58
N GLU A 212 -15.02 1.50 6.85
CA GLU A 212 -15.82 1.53 8.07
C GLU A 212 -14.98 1.27 9.34
N GLN A 213 -13.94 0.42 9.24
CA GLN A 213 -12.98 0.23 10.33
C GLN A 213 -12.18 1.51 10.60
N PHE A 214 -11.73 2.22 9.55
CA PHE A 214 -11.02 3.49 9.72
C PHE A 214 -11.90 4.57 10.39
N ILE A 215 -13.19 4.61 10.06
CA ILE A 215 -14.16 5.50 10.73
C ILE A 215 -14.33 5.12 12.20
N THR A 216 -14.56 3.82 12.48
CA THR A 216 -14.74 3.30 13.85
C THR A 216 -13.52 3.54 14.73
N ASN A 217 -12.32 3.39 14.17
CA ASN A 217 -11.05 3.60 14.86
C ASN A 217 -10.63 5.08 14.95
N GLN A 218 -11.47 6.02 14.47
CA GLN A 218 -11.16 7.45 14.40
C GLN A 218 -9.90 7.78 13.57
N GLN A 219 -9.50 6.89 12.66
CA GLN A 219 -8.43 7.10 11.69
C GLN A 219 -8.91 7.95 10.50
N LEU A 220 -10.21 7.92 10.21
CA LEU A 220 -10.89 8.75 9.23
C LEU A 220 -12.08 9.48 9.86
N THR A 221 -12.15 10.79 9.70
CA THR A 221 -13.23 11.66 10.20
C THR A 221 -13.92 12.43 9.08
N GLY A 222 -15.00 13.15 9.38
CA GLY A 222 -15.77 13.91 8.38
C GLY A 222 -16.73 13.06 7.54
N LEU A 223 -16.89 11.78 7.90
CA LEU A 223 -17.80 10.84 7.27
C LEU A 223 -18.44 9.92 8.33
N SER A 224 -19.74 9.65 8.22
CA SER A 224 -20.47 8.84 9.21
C SER A 224 -20.54 7.35 8.90
N ASN A 225 -20.36 6.95 7.63
CA ASN A 225 -20.28 5.55 7.19
C ASN A 225 -19.72 5.49 5.77
N SER A 226 -19.22 4.32 5.36
CA SER A 226 -18.59 4.14 4.05
C SER A 226 -19.55 4.15 2.84
N SER A 227 -20.87 4.10 3.04
CA SER A 227 -21.84 3.93 1.93
C SER A 227 -21.94 5.13 0.97
N SER A 228 -21.50 6.31 1.41
CA SER A 228 -21.46 7.51 0.54
C SER A 228 -20.21 7.62 -0.33
N VAL A 229 -19.25 6.71 -0.15
CA VAL A 229 -18.00 6.66 -0.91
C VAL A 229 -18.17 5.63 -2.03
N ARG A 230 -17.89 6.00 -3.28
CA ARG A 230 -17.88 5.03 -4.39
C ARG A 230 -16.82 3.96 -4.11
N SER A 231 -17.08 2.71 -4.46
CA SER A 231 -16.06 1.65 -4.40
C SER A 231 -15.36 1.52 -5.75
N LEU A 232 -14.03 1.48 -5.74
CA LEU A 232 -13.27 1.01 -6.89
C LEU A 232 -13.35 -0.54 -6.88
N PRO A 233 -13.82 -1.18 -7.96
CA PRO A 233 -13.95 -2.64 -7.99
C PRO A 233 -12.59 -3.33 -7.98
N ASN A 234 -12.57 -4.59 -7.53
CA ASN A 234 -11.43 -5.47 -7.79
C ASN A 234 -11.45 -5.89 -9.27
N TRP A 235 -10.40 -5.55 -10.02
CA TRP A 235 -10.30 -5.86 -11.44
C TRP A 235 -10.27 -7.38 -11.73
N GLU A 236 -9.89 -8.20 -10.74
CA GLU A 236 -9.83 -9.67 -10.83
C GLU A 236 -11.19 -10.34 -10.60
N ASP A 237 -12.17 -9.64 -9.99
CA ASP A 237 -13.48 -10.21 -9.69
C ASP A 237 -14.34 -10.30 -10.96
N THR A 238 -14.31 -11.45 -11.63
CA THR A 238 -15.03 -11.70 -12.89
C THR A 238 -16.56 -11.61 -12.79
N SER A 239 -17.15 -11.50 -11.59
CA SER A 239 -18.58 -11.21 -11.44
C SER A 239 -18.93 -9.74 -11.76
N ILE A 240 -17.92 -8.86 -11.79
CA ILE A 240 -18.05 -7.44 -12.11
C ILE A 240 -17.96 -7.24 -13.63
N PRO A 241 -18.80 -6.38 -14.24
CA PRO A 241 -18.74 -6.15 -15.69
C PRO A 241 -17.35 -5.71 -16.16
N LEU A 242 -16.96 -6.18 -17.35
CA LEU A 242 -15.64 -5.98 -17.96
C LEU A 242 -15.18 -4.52 -17.94
N GLU A 243 -16.05 -3.57 -18.33
CA GLU A 243 -15.73 -2.14 -18.33
C GLU A 243 -15.24 -1.67 -16.96
N TYR A 244 -15.97 -1.99 -15.89
CA TYR A 244 -15.63 -1.54 -14.55
C TYR A 244 -14.30 -2.12 -14.06
N ARG A 245 -14.01 -3.39 -14.40
CA ARG A 245 -12.72 -4.04 -14.08
C ARG A 245 -11.57 -3.39 -14.83
N ALA A 246 -11.71 -3.22 -16.15
CA ALA A 246 -10.69 -2.60 -16.99
C ALA A 246 -10.41 -1.15 -16.56
N ARG A 247 -11.45 -0.36 -16.27
CA ARG A 247 -11.31 1.02 -15.81
C ARG A 247 -10.72 1.12 -14.40
N ALA A 248 -11.01 0.17 -13.51
CA ALA A 248 -10.36 0.12 -12.20
C ALA A 248 -8.87 -0.20 -12.31
N TYR A 249 -8.52 -1.13 -13.19
CA TYR A 249 -7.13 -1.44 -13.51
C TYR A 249 -6.40 -0.23 -14.11
N MET A 250 -7.02 0.49 -15.05
CA MET A 250 -6.48 1.73 -15.61
C MET A 250 -6.35 2.86 -14.57
N ASP A 251 -7.32 3.01 -13.64
CA ASP A 251 -7.25 4.05 -12.59
C ASP A 251 -6.01 3.88 -11.71
N ILE A 252 -5.75 2.66 -11.24
CA ILE A 252 -4.64 2.43 -10.33
C ILE A 252 -3.28 2.37 -11.05
N ASN A 253 -3.23 1.85 -12.28
CA ASN A 253 -1.97 1.64 -13.01
C ASN A 253 -1.58 2.78 -13.97
N CYS A 254 -2.52 3.64 -14.39
CA CYS A 254 -2.27 4.61 -15.46
C CYS A 254 -2.74 6.03 -15.13
N ALA A 255 -3.84 6.18 -14.39
CA ALA A 255 -4.47 7.49 -14.20
C ALA A 255 -3.64 8.47 -13.37
N HIS A 256 -2.67 8.05 -12.57
CA HIS A 256 -1.79 9.00 -11.88
C HIS A 256 -0.96 9.85 -12.87
N CYS A 257 -0.68 9.33 -14.08
CA CYS A 257 -0.04 10.06 -15.17
C CYS A 257 -1.03 10.63 -16.18
N HIS A 258 -2.10 9.88 -16.49
CA HIS A 258 -3.09 10.21 -17.52
C HIS A 258 -4.37 10.81 -16.91
N VAL A 259 -4.22 11.98 -16.29
CA VAL A 259 -5.28 12.85 -15.75
C VAL A 259 -4.83 14.30 -15.87
N PRO A 260 -5.75 15.28 -15.78
CA PRO A 260 -5.39 16.69 -15.71
C PRO A 260 -4.33 16.96 -14.63
N GLY A 261 -3.26 17.64 -15.02
CA GLY A 261 -2.10 17.95 -14.17
C GLY A 261 -1.11 16.82 -13.95
N GLY A 262 -1.40 15.58 -14.38
CA GLY A 262 -0.44 14.47 -14.33
C GLY A 262 0.67 14.61 -15.39
N THR A 263 1.75 13.85 -15.23
CA THR A 263 2.96 13.96 -16.07
C THR A 263 2.71 13.75 -17.58
N CYS A 264 1.61 13.08 -17.97
CA CYS A 264 1.26 12.84 -19.37
C CYS A 264 0.17 13.77 -19.92
N ASP A 265 -0.31 14.77 -19.16
CA ASP A 265 -1.38 15.67 -19.57
C ASP A 265 -1.05 16.44 -20.87
N ASP A 266 0.20 16.92 -20.99
CA ASP A 266 0.66 17.61 -22.21
C ASP A 266 1.03 16.66 -23.36
N LEU A 267 1.15 15.35 -23.08
CA LEU A 267 1.62 14.34 -24.04
C LEU A 267 0.48 13.48 -24.60
N SER A 268 -0.66 13.44 -23.90
CA SER A 268 -1.79 12.58 -24.22
C SER A 268 -3.09 13.25 -23.78
N THR A 269 -4.13 13.10 -24.59
CA THR A 269 -5.48 13.58 -24.25
C THR A 269 -6.25 12.61 -23.35
N LEU A 270 -5.62 11.51 -22.91
CA LEU A 270 -6.24 10.49 -22.07
C LEU A 270 -6.54 11.02 -20.66
N ASN A 271 -7.76 10.76 -20.20
CA ASN A 271 -8.14 10.91 -18.81
C ASN A 271 -8.68 9.58 -18.29
N LEU A 272 -7.82 8.81 -17.63
CA LEU A 272 -8.05 7.43 -17.21
C LEU A 272 -8.55 7.30 -15.77
N ALA A 273 -8.86 8.41 -15.11
CA ALA A 273 -9.46 8.35 -13.77
C ALA A 273 -10.80 7.61 -13.82
N PHE A 274 -11.05 6.77 -12.81
CA PHE A 274 -12.25 5.93 -12.77
C PHE A 274 -13.54 6.73 -12.90
N GLU A 275 -13.57 7.92 -12.30
CA GLU A 275 -14.69 8.86 -12.28
C GLU A 275 -14.96 9.58 -13.61
N THR A 276 -13.99 9.61 -14.52
CA THR A 276 -14.11 10.32 -15.81
C THR A 276 -15.05 9.53 -16.73
N PRO A 277 -16.16 10.10 -17.22
CA PRO A 277 -17.04 9.41 -18.18
C PRO A 277 -16.28 8.86 -19.39
N LEU A 278 -16.73 7.73 -19.96
CA LEU A 278 -16.05 7.10 -21.10
C LEU A 278 -15.91 8.08 -22.28
N GLU A 279 -16.94 8.87 -22.54
CA GLU A 279 -16.96 9.90 -23.60
C GLU A 279 -15.96 11.05 -23.39
N GLU A 280 -15.51 11.27 -22.14
CA GLU A 280 -14.51 12.28 -21.79
C GLU A 280 -13.12 11.67 -21.61
N SER A 281 -13.01 10.35 -21.50
CA SER A 281 -11.76 9.65 -21.18
C SER A 281 -10.76 9.56 -22.35
N GLN A 282 -11.25 9.75 -23.59
CA GLN A 282 -10.52 9.55 -24.84
C GLN A 282 -10.05 8.09 -25.08
N ILE A 283 -10.59 7.11 -24.33
CA ILE A 283 -10.23 5.69 -24.48
C ILE A 283 -10.59 5.15 -25.87
N ILE A 284 -11.76 5.52 -26.40
CA ILE A 284 -12.23 5.03 -27.71
C ILE A 284 -11.34 5.59 -28.83
N GLU A 285 -11.12 6.90 -28.82
CA GLU A 285 -10.34 7.65 -29.81
C GLU A 285 -8.86 7.24 -29.80
N ARG A 286 -8.35 6.82 -28.64
CA ARG A 286 -6.95 6.40 -28.45
C ARG A 286 -6.77 4.89 -28.35
N SER A 287 -7.81 4.10 -28.59
CA SER A 287 -7.81 2.63 -28.44
C SER A 287 -6.59 1.96 -29.07
N PHE A 288 -6.29 2.25 -30.34
CA PHE A 288 -5.11 1.73 -31.04
C PHE A 288 -3.78 2.12 -30.37
N SER A 289 -3.68 3.37 -29.89
CA SER A 289 -2.48 3.83 -29.19
C SER A 289 -2.33 3.16 -27.82
N ILE A 290 -3.42 2.96 -27.10
CA ILE A 290 -3.41 2.24 -25.81
C ILE A 290 -2.93 0.82 -26.08
N ASP A 291 -3.62 0.10 -26.96
CA ASP A 291 -3.33 -1.30 -27.32
C ASP A 291 -1.86 -1.49 -27.73
N TYR A 292 -1.37 -0.65 -28.64
CA TYR A 292 0.03 -0.72 -29.07
C TYR A 292 1.01 -0.52 -27.91
N ARG A 293 0.82 0.52 -27.09
CA ARG A 293 1.76 0.89 -26.02
C ARG A 293 1.79 -0.14 -24.88
N ILE A 294 0.71 -0.86 -24.64
CA ILE A 294 0.64 -1.89 -23.60
C ILE A 294 0.98 -3.30 -24.10
N SER A 295 1.16 -3.53 -25.41
CA SER A 295 1.30 -4.90 -25.98
C SER A 295 2.70 -5.49 -25.87
N PHE A 296 3.67 -4.74 -25.39
CA PHE A 296 5.06 -5.18 -25.25
C PHE A 296 5.73 -4.43 -24.10
N TYR A 297 6.88 -4.94 -23.66
CA TYR A 297 7.77 -4.20 -22.77
C TYR A 297 8.99 -3.68 -23.54
N LEU A 298 9.18 -2.37 -23.53
CA LEU A 298 10.37 -1.69 -23.98
C LEU A 298 10.52 -0.39 -23.18
N GLU A 299 11.52 -0.33 -22.32
CA GLU A 299 11.79 0.83 -21.48
C GLU A 299 11.82 2.14 -22.27
N GLY A 300 11.16 3.16 -21.74
CA GLY A 300 11.05 4.48 -22.38
C GLY A 300 10.09 4.53 -23.58
N LEU A 301 9.51 3.40 -24.01
CA LEU A 301 8.49 3.38 -25.06
C LEU A 301 7.18 2.74 -24.58
N SER A 302 7.17 1.54 -24.03
CA SER A 302 5.93 0.87 -23.61
C SER A 302 5.25 1.55 -22.43
N MET A 303 4.07 1.06 -22.06
CA MET A 303 3.37 1.41 -20.82
C MET A 303 3.36 0.22 -19.86
N PRO A 304 3.55 0.44 -18.54
CA PRO A 304 3.93 1.72 -17.91
C PRO A 304 5.29 2.26 -18.40
N TYR A 305 5.43 3.58 -18.42
CA TYR A 305 6.64 4.26 -18.91
C TYR A 305 7.86 4.01 -18.01
N ILE A 306 7.61 3.96 -16.69
CA ILE A 306 8.57 3.68 -15.61
C ILE A 306 7.89 2.84 -14.52
N GLY A 307 8.67 2.31 -13.59
CA GLY A 307 8.18 1.61 -12.40
C GLY A 307 7.90 0.12 -12.59
N THR A 308 8.10 -0.41 -13.80
CA THR A 308 8.04 -1.84 -14.11
C THR A 308 9.19 -2.24 -15.04
N SER A 309 9.56 -3.51 -15.00
CA SER A 309 10.57 -4.13 -15.86
C SER A 309 9.99 -5.23 -16.76
N MET A 310 8.69 -5.50 -16.65
CA MET A 310 8.00 -6.53 -17.41
C MET A 310 6.54 -6.17 -17.70
N LEU A 311 5.92 -7.01 -18.54
CA LEU A 311 4.52 -6.94 -18.89
C LEU A 311 3.65 -7.61 -17.82
N HIS A 312 2.54 -6.97 -17.46
CA HIS A 312 1.47 -7.63 -16.70
C HIS A 312 0.48 -8.25 -17.68
N ASN A 313 0.65 -9.53 -18.00
CA ASN A 313 -0.11 -10.20 -19.07
C ASN A 313 -1.63 -10.16 -18.82
N GLU A 314 -2.05 -10.33 -17.58
CA GLU A 314 -3.44 -10.34 -17.13
C GLU A 314 -4.08 -8.96 -17.30
N GLY A 315 -3.37 -7.91 -16.86
CA GLY A 315 -3.81 -6.53 -17.02
C GLY A 315 -3.88 -6.08 -18.48
N VAL A 316 -2.92 -6.49 -19.31
CA VAL A 316 -2.93 -6.23 -20.76
C VAL A 316 -4.11 -6.92 -21.42
N SER A 317 -4.31 -8.21 -21.12
CA SER A 317 -5.44 -8.99 -21.67
C SER A 317 -6.79 -8.36 -21.31
N LEU A 318 -6.95 -7.91 -20.06
CA LEU A 318 -8.16 -7.22 -19.60
C LEU A 318 -8.42 -5.93 -20.39
N ILE A 319 -7.39 -5.10 -20.58
CA ILE A 319 -7.53 -3.85 -21.34
C ILE A 319 -7.87 -4.16 -22.79
N GLN A 320 -7.19 -5.12 -23.43
CA GLN A 320 -7.45 -5.50 -24.81
C GLN A 320 -8.86 -6.04 -25.02
N GLU A 321 -9.33 -6.90 -24.11
CA GLU A 321 -10.72 -7.40 -24.13
C GLU A 321 -11.72 -6.23 -24.05
N TYR A 322 -11.45 -5.27 -23.15
CA TYR A 322 -12.29 -4.08 -23.03
C TYR A 322 -12.26 -3.20 -24.28
N LEU A 323 -11.08 -2.88 -24.82
CA LEU A 323 -10.96 -2.09 -26.05
C LEU A 323 -11.67 -2.75 -27.23
N ASN A 324 -11.59 -4.08 -27.35
CA ASN A 324 -12.31 -4.83 -28.39
C ASN A 324 -13.83 -4.78 -28.22
N SER A 325 -14.33 -4.69 -26.98
CA SER A 325 -15.77 -4.57 -26.70
C SER A 325 -16.37 -3.20 -27.02
N LEU A 326 -15.52 -2.18 -27.22
CA LEU A 326 -15.94 -0.82 -27.57
C LEU A 326 -16.04 -0.58 -29.10
N ASN A 327 -15.61 -1.55 -29.90
CA ASN A 327 -15.54 -1.47 -31.37
C ASN A 327 -16.79 -2.00 -32.07
#